data_AF-A0A871Y779-F1
#
_entry.id   AF-A0A871Y779-F1
#
_cell.length_a   1.000
_cell.length_b   1.000
_cell.length_c   1.000
_cell.angle_alpha   90.00
_cell.angle_beta   90.00
_cell.angle_gamma   90.00
#
_symmetry.space_group_name_H-M   'P 1'
#
loop_
_entity.id
_entity.type
_entity.pdbx_description
1 polymer ?
#
loop_
_entity_poly.entity_id
_entity_poly.type
_entity_poly.pdbx_seq_one_letter_code
_entity_poly.pdbx_strand_id
1 'polypeptide(L)'
;MQLSKTELNQRVISILKHAVRFALAGFMIFAGSGHFTNTESFTAQVPPFLPGTEMIVYVSGVIEIVLGLGLAFWKSQRVNFGVALAIFYILIFPGNISQFVTQTSAFGLDSDIARAIRLLFQPVLVVAALWCTDAFADLRKLILKGKDRLSNRR
;
A
#
# COMPACT_ATOMS: atom_id res chain seq x y z
N MET A 1 29.01 -27.32 -2.04
CA MET A 1 27.76 -27.30 -2.82
C MET A 1 27.59 -25.90 -3.39
N GLN A 2 27.84 -25.69 -4.69
CA GLN A 2 27.64 -24.39 -5.35
C GLN A 2 26.17 -24.25 -5.72
N LEU A 3 25.54 -23.13 -5.38
CA LEU A 3 24.17 -22.83 -5.80
C LEU A 3 24.14 -22.61 -7.31
N SER A 4 23.11 -23.12 -7.98
CA SER A 4 22.85 -22.78 -9.38
C SER A 4 22.48 -21.30 -9.51
N LYS A 5 22.69 -20.72 -10.71
CA LYS A 5 22.29 -19.33 -11.00
C LYS A 5 20.80 -19.08 -10.70
N THR A 6 19.95 -20.08 -10.94
CA THR A 6 18.50 -20.01 -10.70
C THR A 6 18.18 -19.92 -9.20
N GLU A 7 18.82 -20.74 -8.36
CA GLU A 7 18.61 -20.71 -6.91
C GLU A 7 19.12 -19.40 -6.29
N LEU A 8 20.25 -18.89 -6.79
CA LEU A 8 20.77 -17.58 -6.38
C LEU A 8 19.77 -16.46 -6.69
N ASN A 9 19.22 -16.44 -7.91
CA ASN A 9 18.22 -15.44 -8.31
C ASN A 9 16.96 -15.51 -7.43
N GLN A 10 16.47 -16.72 -7.12
CA GLN A 10 15.31 -16.89 -6.25
C GLN A 10 15.57 -16.41 -4.82
N ARG A 11 16.76 -16.66 -4.28
CA ARG A 11 17.17 -16.12 -2.97
C ARG A 11 17.18 -14.59 -2.98
N VAL A 12 17.78 -13.97 -4.00
CA VAL A 12 17.84 -12.51 -4.12
C VAL A 12 16.43 -11.92 -4.19
N ILE A 13 15.55 -12.46 -5.04
CA ILE A 13 14.16 -12.00 -5.14
C ILE A 13 13.43 -12.13 -3.80
N SER A 14 13.61 -13.25 -3.10
CA SER A 14 13.01 -13.45 -1.78
C SER A 14 13.48 -12.39 -0.79
N ILE A 15 14.79 -12.12 -0.72
CA ILE A 15 15.35 -11.09 0.17
C ILE A 15 14.76 -9.71 -0.17
N LEU A 16 14.70 -9.34 -1.45
CA LEU A 16 14.12 -8.07 -1.89
C LEU A 16 12.65 -7.95 -1.51
N LYS A 17 11.85 -9.01 -1.69
CA LYS A 17 10.44 -9.01 -1.25
C LYS A 17 10.32 -8.82 0.24
N HIS A 18 11.16 -9.46 1.05
CA HIS A 18 11.15 -9.26 2.50
C HIS A 18 11.53 -7.84 2.88
N ALA A 19 12.57 -7.28 2.27
CA ALA A 19 13.00 -5.90 2.51
C ALA A 19 11.89 -4.89 2.16
N VAL A 20 11.30 -5.00 0.96
CA VAL A 20 10.19 -4.14 0.53
C VAL A 20 8.99 -4.30 1.47
N ARG A 21 8.64 -5.53 1.86
CA ARG A 21 7.52 -5.79 2.77
C ARG A 21 7.70 -5.11 4.12
N PHE A 22 8.89 -5.23 4.73
CA PHE A 22 9.16 -4.58 6.02
C PHE A 22 9.29 -3.07 5.89
N ALA A 23 9.82 -2.56 4.77
CA ALA A 23 9.83 -1.13 4.49
C ALA A 23 8.41 -0.55 4.39
N LEU A 24 7.53 -1.21 3.62
CA LEU A 24 6.11 -0.83 3.52
C LEU A 24 5.40 -0.92 4.88
N ALA A 25 5.62 -2.00 5.63
CA ALA A 25 5.03 -2.15 6.96
C ALA A 25 5.48 -1.04 7.93
N GLY A 26 6.78 -0.76 7.97
CA GLY A 26 7.33 0.33 8.79
C GLY A 26 6.79 1.69 8.38
N PHE A 27 6.73 1.97 7.08
CA PHE A 27 6.16 3.20 6.54
C PHE A 27 4.69 3.38 6.96
N MET A 28 3.87 2.33 6.85
CA MET A 28 2.46 2.39 7.23
C MET A 28 2.26 2.58 8.73
N ILE A 29 3.06 1.93 9.58
CA ILE A 29 2.98 2.13 11.03
C ILE A 29 3.41 3.54 11.40
N PHE A 30 4.47 4.06 10.77
CA PHE A 30 4.95 5.43 10.99
C PHE A 30 3.92 6.46 10.55
N ALA A 31 3.41 6.37 9.31
CA ALA A 31 2.37 7.26 8.79
C ALA A 31 1.10 7.18 9.65
N GLY A 32 0.66 5.96 9.98
CA GLY A 32 -0.51 5.69 10.81
C GLY A 32 -0.42 6.33 12.19
N SER A 33 0.76 6.26 12.82
CA SER A 33 1.02 6.94 14.09
C SER A 33 1.01 8.47 13.96
N GLY A 34 1.46 8.98 12.80
CA GLY A 34 1.43 10.39 12.45
C GLY A 34 0.03 11.02 12.48
N HIS A 35 -1.02 10.26 12.14
CA HIS A 35 -2.41 10.76 12.18
C HIS A 35 -2.85 11.18 13.58
N PHE A 36 -2.21 10.66 14.64
CA PHE A 36 -2.52 11.01 16.03
C PHE A 36 -1.60 12.08 16.62
N THR A 37 -0.41 12.28 16.04
CA THR A 37 0.59 13.23 16.54
C THR A 37 0.69 14.51 15.70
N ASN A 38 0.21 14.49 14.46
CA ASN A 38 0.20 15.62 13.54
C ASN A 38 -1.14 15.70 12.76
N THR A 39 -2.25 15.57 13.50
CA THR A 39 -3.62 15.52 12.96
C THR A 39 -3.94 16.68 12.02
N GLU A 40 -3.48 17.90 12.33
CA GLU A 40 -3.73 19.10 11.53
C GLU A 40 -3.18 18.95 10.09
N SER A 41 -1.93 18.53 9.95
CA SER A 41 -1.31 18.29 8.63
C SER A 41 -2.03 17.19 7.85
N PHE A 42 -2.51 16.14 8.54
CA PHE A 42 -3.28 15.07 7.90
C PHE A 42 -4.67 15.53 7.47
N THR A 43 -5.34 16.32 8.30
CA THR A 43 -6.67 16.89 8.02
C THR A 43 -6.63 17.80 6.80
N ALA A 44 -5.56 18.58 6.64
CA ALA A 44 -5.34 19.43 5.47
C ALA A 44 -5.23 18.64 4.15
N GLN A 45 -4.90 17.34 4.18
CA GLN A 45 -4.87 16.48 2.99
C GLN A 45 -6.23 15.86 2.64
N VAL A 46 -7.21 15.91 3.54
CA VAL A 46 -8.54 15.35 3.27
C VAL A 46 -9.27 16.26 2.28
N PRO A 47 -9.81 15.74 1.16
CA PRO A 47 -10.52 16.56 0.20
C PRO A 47 -11.67 17.36 0.84
N PRO A 48 -11.83 18.66 0.50
CA PRO A 48 -12.75 19.56 1.21
C PRO A 48 -14.24 19.21 1.04
N PHE A 49 -14.59 18.35 0.08
CA PHE A 49 -15.96 17.87 -0.14
C PHE A 49 -16.35 16.71 0.78
N LEU A 50 -15.43 16.16 1.56
CA LEU A 50 -15.72 15.10 2.52
C LEU A 50 -16.08 15.68 3.90
N PRO A 51 -17.17 15.23 4.54
CA PRO A 51 -17.51 15.63 5.90
C PRO A 51 -16.64 14.89 6.93
N GLY A 52 -16.48 15.46 8.13
CA GLY A 52 -15.85 14.77 9.26
C GLY A 52 -14.37 14.44 9.05
N THR A 53 -13.60 15.39 8.53
CA THR A 53 -12.19 15.22 8.14
C THR A 53 -11.30 14.66 9.25
N GLU A 54 -11.44 15.12 10.50
CA GLU A 54 -10.69 14.57 11.64
C GLU A 54 -10.99 13.09 11.92
N MET A 55 -12.25 12.68 11.81
CA MET A 55 -12.63 11.27 11.99
C MET A 55 -12.02 10.40 10.90
N ILE A 56 -12.03 10.89 9.65
CA ILE A 56 -11.38 10.20 8.52
C ILE A 56 -9.89 10.00 8.81
N VAL A 57 -9.19 11.04 9.28
CA VAL A 57 -7.78 10.99 9.68
C VAL A 57 -7.55 9.92 10.73
N TYR A 58 -8.25 9.96 11.87
CA TYR A 58 -8.05 8.97 12.93
C TYR A 58 -8.36 7.54 12.51
N VAL A 59 -9.46 7.31 11.81
CA VAL A 59 -9.83 5.97 11.32
C VAL A 59 -8.79 5.46 10.33
N SER A 60 -8.36 6.31 9.40
CA SER A 60 -7.31 5.93 8.45
C SER A 60 -5.99 5.62 9.15
N GLY A 61 -5.59 6.37 10.18
CA GLY A 61 -4.40 6.09 10.97
C GLY A 61 -4.43 4.71 11.65
N VAL A 62 -5.59 4.30 12.22
CA VAL A 62 -5.77 2.95 12.77
C VAL A 62 -5.63 1.90 11.67
N ILE A 63 -6.28 2.10 10.51
CA ILE A 63 -6.21 1.19 9.37
C ILE A 63 -4.76 1.02 8.91
N GLU A 64 -3.99 2.11 8.81
CA GLU A 64 -2.59 2.08 8.39
C GLU A 64 -1.72 1.26 9.35
N ILE A 65 -1.88 1.44 10.66
CA ILE A 65 -1.17 0.65 11.68
C ILE A 65 -1.53 -0.84 11.58
N VAL A 66 -2.83 -1.17 11.47
CA VAL A 66 -3.30 -2.56 11.35
C VAL A 66 -2.76 -3.22 10.08
N LEU A 67 -2.79 -2.51 8.95
CA LEU A 67 -2.23 -3.01 7.69
C LEU A 67 -0.73 -3.24 7.80
N GLY A 68 0.02 -2.31 8.38
CA GLY A 68 1.46 -2.43 8.57
C GLY A 68 1.84 -3.59 9.49
N LEU A 69 1.20 -3.72 10.64
CA LEU A 69 1.43 -4.84 11.58
C LEU A 69 1.04 -6.18 10.97
N GLY A 70 -0.12 -6.25 10.32
CA GLY A 70 -0.59 -7.46 9.63
C GLY A 70 0.38 -7.90 8.53
N LEU A 71 0.86 -6.96 7.72
CA LEU A 71 1.83 -7.22 6.66
C LEU A 71 3.18 -7.72 7.20
N ALA A 72 3.65 -7.16 8.32
CA ALA A 72 4.91 -7.55 8.96
C ALA A 72 4.83 -8.96 9.57
N PHE A 73 3.81 -9.22 10.40
CA PHE A 73 3.81 -10.34 11.33
C PHE A 73 2.83 -11.47 10.99
N TRP A 74 1.72 -11.21 10.29
CA TRP A 74 0.69 -12.22 10.03
C TRP A 74 1.00 -13.07 8.80
N LYS A 75 1.92 -14.03 8.96
CA LYS A 75 2.46 -14.84 7.85
C LYS A 75 1.39 -15.54 6.99
N SER A 76 0.35 -16.13 7.61
CA SER A 76 -0.70 -16.87 6.89
C SER A 76 -1.71 -15.99 6.14
N GLN A 77 -1.80 -14.70 6.49
CA GLN A 77 -2.73 -13.73 5.86
C GLN A 77 -2.00 -12.70 4.99
N ARG A 78 -0.71 -12.91 4.72
CA ARG A 78 0.16 -11.92 4.07
C ARG A 78 -0.38 -11.44 2.72
N VAL A 79 -0.90 -12.35 1.90
CA VAL A 79 -1.51 -12.00 0.60
C VAL A 79 -2.71 -11.08 0.79
N ASN A 80 -3.59 -11.40 1.75
CA ASN A 80 -4.79 -10.60 2.03
C ASN A 80 -4.41 -9.20 2.53
N PHE A 81 -3.42 -9.07 3.41
CA PHE A 81 -2.91 -7.77 3.85
C PHE A 81 -2.23 -6.99 2.71
N GLY A 82 -1.52 -7.67 1.81
CA GLY A 82 -0.93 -7.04 0.62
C GLY A 82 -1.99 -6.48 -0.34
N VAL A 83 -3.07 -7.22 -0.58
CA VAL A 83 -4.21 -6.77 -1.38
C VAL A 83 -4.97 -5.63 -0.68
N ALA A 84 -5.23 -5.75 0.61
CA ALA A 84 -5.90 -4.70 1.39
C ALA A 84 -5.09 -3.40 1.39
N LEU A 85 -3.76 -3.50 1.53
CA LEU A 85 -2.86 -2.35 1.42
C LEU A 85 -2.88 -1.71 0.03
N ALA A 86 -2.87 -2.53 -1.02
CA ALA A 86 -2.97 -2.04 -2.40
C ALA A 86 -4.28 -1.28 -2.64
N ILE A 87 -5.41 -1.81 -2.15
CA ILE A 87 -6.72 -1.13 -2.20
C ILE A 87 -6.67 0.17 -1.40
N PHE A 88 -6.11 0.15 -0.19
CA PHE A 88 -6.00 1.34 0.64
C PHE A 88 -5.20 2.44 -0.05
N TYR A 89 -4.06 2.12 -0.69
CA TYR A 89 -3.30 3.09 -1.48
C TYR A 89 -4.09 3.70 -2.64
N ILE A 90 -5.01 2.95 -3.25
CA ILE A 90 -5.91 3.48 -4.28
C ILE A 90 -6.95 4.40 -3.65
N LEU A 91 -7.51 4.03 -2.50
CA LEU A 91 -8.56 4.80 -1.81
C LEU A 91 -8.07 6.15 -1.29
N ILE A 92 -6.81 6.27 -0.87
CA ILE A 92 -6.23 7.55 -0.42
C ILE A 92 -5.74 8.42 -1.59
N PHE A 93 -5.63 7.87 -2.80
CA PHE A 93 -5.10 8.59 -3.96
C PHE A 93 -5.86 9.87 -4.32
N PRO A 94 -7.21 9.94 -4.23
CA PRO A 94 -7.94 11.21 -4.40
C PRO A 94 -7.49 12.31 -3.44
N GLY A 95 -7.09 11.98 -2.21
CA GLY A 95 -6.50 12.94 -1.27
C GLY A 95 -5.17 13.51 -1.77
N ASN A 96 -4.30 12.66 -2.31
CA ASN A 96 -3.03 13.11 -2.91
C ASN A 96 -3.26 14.00 -4.14
N ILE A 97 -4.27 13.68 -4.97
CA ILE A 97 -4.66 14.52 -6.11
C ILE A 97 -5.17 15.88 -5.61
N SER A 98 -6.05 15.87 -4.60
CA SER A 98 -6.55 17.10 -3.98
C SER A 98 -5.39 17.96 -3.51
N GLN A 99 -4.44 17.41 -2.75
CA GLN A 99 -3.25 18.11 -2.27
C GLN A 99 -2.44 18.76 -3.41
N PHE A 100 -2.29 18.05 -4.53
CA PHE A 100 -1.60 18.58 -5.72
C PHE A 100 -2.36 19.77 -6.33
N VAL A 101 -3.67 19.61 -6.54
CA VAL A 101 -4.52 20.63 -7.19
C VAL A 101 -4.69 21.88 -6.31
N THR A 102 -4.83 21.70 -5.00
CA THR A 102 -4.98 22.81 -4.04
C THR A 102 -3.65 23.36 -3.55
N GLN A 103 -2.52 22.78 -3.99
CA GLN A 103 -1.16 23.15 -3.60
C GLN A 103 -0.96 23.18 -2.08
N THR A 104 -1.64 22.28 -1.36
CA THR A 104 -1.61 22.25 0.10
C THR A 104 -0.27 21.75 0.61
N SER A 105 0.47 22.61 1.31
CA SER A 105 1.74 22.28 1.94
C SER A 105 1.53 21.44 3.20
N ALA A 106 2.03 20.20 3.19
CA ALA A 106 2.02 19.30 4.34
C ALA A 106 3.16 18.29 4.22
N PHE A 107 3.73 17.82 5.35
CA PHE A 107 4.79 16.80 5.37
C PHE A 107 6.03 17.13 4.53
N GLY A 108 6.41 18.41 4.43
CA GLY A 108 7.54 18.85 3.61
C GLY A 108 7.27 18.83 2.09
N LEU A 109 6.03 18.60 1.66
CA LEU A 109 5.59 18.70 0.26
C LEU A 109 5.15 20.13 -0.06
N ASP A 110 6.10 21.06 -0.09
CA ASP A 110 5.89 22.49 -0.33
C ASP A 110 5.94 22.90 -1.81
N SER A 111 6.40 22.02 -2.71
CA SER A 111 6.49 22.27 -4.16
C SER A 111 5.61 21.34 -5.01
N ASP A 112 5.21 21.83 -6.19
CA ASP A 112 4.44 21.05 -7.16
C ASP A 112 5.21 19.82 -7.66
N ILE A 113 6.55 19.94 -7.81
CA ILE A 113 7.40 18.81 -8.20
C ILE A 113 7.34 17.70 -7.15
N ALA A 114 7.44 18.04 -5.86
CA ALA A 114 7.39 17.05 -4.79
C ALA A 114 6.03 16.35 -4.74
N ARG A 115 4.94 17.10 -4.90
CA ARG A 115 3.57 16.54 -4.98
C ARG A 115 3.38 15.67 -6.24
N ALA A 116 3.92 16.06 -7.39
CA ALA A 116 3.88 15.26 -8.63
C ALA A 116 4.65 13.93 -8.50
N ILE A 117 5.85 13.96 -7.87
CA ILE A 117 6.62 12.75 -7.58
C ILE A 117 5.80 11.79 -6.71
N ARG A 118 5.12 12.30 -5.67
CA ARG A 118 4.21 11.48 -4.83
C ARG A 118 3.11 10.80 -5.65
N LEU A 119 2.46 11.53 -6.57
CA LEU A 119 1.44 10.96 -7.44
C LEU A 119 2.00 9.85 -8.33
N LEU A 120 3.17 10.06 -8.94
CA LEU A 120 3.83 9.06 -9.79
C LEU A 120 4.29 7.83 -9.00
N PHE A 121 4.63 7.99 -7.71
CA PHE A 121 5.06 6.89 -6.86
C PHE A 121 3.89 6.07 -6.30
N GLN A 122 2.66 6.60 -6.30
CA GLN A 122 1.51 5.87 -5.75
C GLN A 122 1.24 4.53 -6.46
N PRO A 123 1.23 4.43 -7.80
CA PRO A 123 1.12 3.13 -8.50
C PRO A 123 2.27 2.17 -8.15
N VAL A 124 3.47 2.69 -7.89
CA VAL A 124 4.62 1.88 -7.49
C VAL A 124 4.35 1.22 -6.12
N LEU A 125 3.77 1.95 -5.17
CA LEU A 125 3.39 1.41 -3.86
C LEU A 125 2.33 0.31 -3.97
N VAL A 126 1.33 0.48 -4.85
CA VAL A 126 0.30 -0.53 -5.13
C VAL A 126 0.95 -1.81 -5.66
N VAL A 127 1.81 -1.70 -6.67
CA VAL A 127 2.52 -2.85 -7.26
C VAL A 127 3.46 -3.49 -6.24
N ALA A 128 4.18 -2.69 -5.44
CA ALA A 128 5.09 -3.17 -4.42
C ALA A 128 4.35 -4.00 -3.35
N ALA A 129 3.17 -3.55 -2.89
CA ALA A 129 2.35 -4.28 -1.93
C ALA A 129 1.90 -5.66 -2.47
N LEU A 130 1.46 -5.71 -3.72
CA LEU A 130 1.04 -6.96 -4.37
C LEU A 130 2.23 -7.90 -4.66
N TRP A 131 3.36 -7.34 -5.09
CA TRP A 131 4.55 -8.10 -5.46
C TRP A 131 5.27 -8.69 -4.25
N CYS A 132 5.46 -7.92 -3.18
CA CYS A 132 6.19 -8.38 -2.00
C CYS A 132 5.43 -9.44 -1.17
N THR A 133 4.15 -9.64 -1.48
CA THR A 133 3.26 -10.62 -0.83
C THR A 133 2.87 -11.79 -1.72
N ASP A 134 3.36 -11.86 -2.97
CA ASP A 134 2.99 -12.88 -3.96
C ASP A 134 1.51 -12.86 -4.40
N ALA A 135 0.79 -11.76 -4.15
CA ALA A 135 -0.64 -11.64 -4.43
C ALA A 135 -1.00 -11.85 -5.91
N PHE A 136 -0.12 -11.47 -6.84
CA PHE A 136 -0.33 -11.71 -8.27
C PHE A 136 -0.46 -13.20 -8.62
N ALA A 137 0.31 -14.07 -7.95
CA ALA A 137 0.28 -15.50 -8.22
C ALA A 137 -1.06 -16.12 -7.76
N ASP A 138 -1.58 -15.67 -6.62
CA ASP A 138 -2.84 -16.16 -6.08
C ASP A 138 -4.06 -15.60 -6.83
N LEU A 139 -4.03 -14.34 -7.24
CA LEU A 139 -5.08 -13.76 -8.09
C LEU A 139 -5.18 -14.51 -9.43
N ARG A 140 -4.04 -14.85 -10.05
CA ARG A 140 -4.01 -15.66 -11.28
C ARG A 140 -4.65 -17.04 -11.07
N LYS A 141 -4.34 -17.73 -9.95
CA LYS A 141 -4.95 -19.04 -9.64
C LYS A 141 -6.46 -18.94 -9.47
N LEU A 142 -6.97 -17.88 -8.82
CA LEU A 142 -8.40 -17.67 -8.63
C LEU A 142 -9.13 -17.43 -9.96
N ILE A 143 -8.56 -16.61 -10.84
CA ILE A 143 -9.13 -16.34 -12.17
C ILE A 143 -9.19 -17.63 -13.00
N LEU A 144 -8.13 -18.43 -12.99
CA LEU A 144 -8.09 -19.72 -13.72
C LEU A 144 -9.13 -20.71 -13.16
N LYS A 145 -9.20 -20.87 -11.84
CA LYS A 145 -10.22 -21.72 -11.17
C LYS A 145 -11.65 -21.25 -11.44
N GLY A 146 -11.86 -19.95 -11.64
CA GLY A 146 -13.15 -19.38 -12.05
C GLY A 146 -13.53 -19.78 -13.47
N LYS A 147 -12.58 -19.70 -14.40
CA LYS A 147 -12.75 -20.08 -15.81
C LYS A 147 -13.12 -21.57 -15.94
N ASP A 148 -12.42 -22.45 -15.22
CA ASP A 148 -12.67 -23.89 -15.23
C ASP A 148 -14.07 -24.25 -14.70
N ARG A 149 -14.56 -23.53 -13.68
CA ARG A 149 -15.91 -23.72 -13.14
C ARG A 149 -17.02 -23.30 -14.11
N LEU A 150 -16.77 -22.29 -14.94
CA LEU A 150 -17.73 -21.83 -15.95
C LEU A 150 -17.76 -22.72 -17.18
N SER A 151 -16.63 -23.33 -17.55
CA SER A 151 -16.58 -24.31 -18.64
C SER A 151 -17.24 -25.63 -18.27
N ASN A 152 -17.08 -26.10 -17.03
CA ASN A 152 -17.63 -27.38 -16.56
C ASN A 152 -19.15 -27.34 -16.26
N ARG A 153 -19.81 -26.20 -16.50
CA ARG A 153 -21.25 -25.99 -16.33
C ARG A 153 -22.01 -25.91 -17.67
N ARG A 154 -21.32 -26.09 -18.80
CA ARG A 154 -21.90 -26.20 -20.14
C ARG A 154 -21.75 -27.64 -20.62
#